data_AF-A0A2N2XJ92-F1
#
_entry.id   AF-A0A2N2XJ92-F1
#
_cell.length_a   1.000
_cell.length_b   1.000
_cell.length_c   1.000
_cell.angle_alpha   90.00
_cell.angle_beta   90.00
_cell.angle_gamma   90.00
#
_symmetry.space_group_name_H-M   'P 1'
#
loop_
_entity.id
_entity.type
_entity.pdbx_description
1 polymer ?
#
loop_
_entity_poly.entity_id
_entity_poly.type
_entity_poly.pdbx_seq_one_letter_code
_entity_poly.pdbx_strand_id
1 'polypeptide(L)'
;MDEIVLLSNKILDVHQYFKQQALKQVNNALTLRNWIIGHYIVEFEQQGNDRAEYGGKTLKLLSNKLSQTGNKGFSDRNLRLFRQFYLEYPAIWQLLIAKFQSTENKPDIIWQSL
;
A
#
# COMPACT_ATOMS: atom_id res chain seq x y z
N MET A 1 -29.22 35.02 -11.74
CA MET A 1 -28.81 33.77 -12.42
C MET A 1 -27.31 33.54 -12.22
N ASP A 2 -26.48 34.57 -12.36
CA ASP A 2 -25.01 34.50 -12.15
C ASP A 2 -24.58 34.12 -10.72
N GLU A 3 -25.30 34.55 -9.69
CA GLU A 3 -24.98 34.22 -8.29
C GLU A 3 -25.10 32.73 -7.98
N ILE A 4 -26.13 32.06 -8.54
CA ILE A 4 -26.33 30.61 -8.36
C ILE A 4 -25.25 29.82 -9.10
N VAL A 5 -24.85 30.28 -10.29
CA VAL A 5 -23.74 29.66 -11.04
C VAL A 5 -22.43 29.81 -10.27
N LEU A 6 -22.16 30.99 -9.71
CA LEU A 6 -20.96 31.24 -8.91
C LEU A 6 -20.94 30.36 -7.64
N LEU A 7 -22.06 30.26 -6.93
CA LEU A 7 -22.17 29.39 -5.75
C LEU A 7 -21.96 27.92 -6.13
N SER A 8 -22.57 27.47 -7.23
CA SER A 8 -22.42 26.08 -7.71
C SER A 8 -20.97 25.75 -8.04
N ASN A 9 -20.25 26.65 -8.72
CA ASN A 9 -18.83 26.45 -9.02
C ASN A 9 -17.99 26.35 -7.74
N LYS A 10 -18.21 27.24 -6.76
CA LYS A 10 -17.50 27.16 -5.46
C LYS A 10 -17.74 25.83 -4.75
N ILE A 11 -18.97 25.32 -4.75
CA ILE A 11 -19.29 24.01 -4.15
C ILE A 11 -18.58 22.88 -4.88
N LEU A 12 -18.58 22.91 -6.22
CA LEU A 12 -17.89 21.90 -7.03
C LEU A 12 -16.37 21.93 -6.82
N ASP A 13 -15.77 23.12 -6.72
CA ASP A 13 -14.34 23.26 -6.46
C ASP A 13 -13.94 22.63 -5.12
N VAL A 14 -14.72 22.92 -4.05
CA VAL A 14 -14.52 22.30 -2.74
C VAL A 14 -14.67 20.78 -2.81
N HIS A 15 -15.71 20.29 -3.50
CA HIS A 15 -15.92 18.85 -3.68
C HIS A 15 -14.75 18.18 -4.40
N GLN A 16 -14.29 18.74 -5.53
CA GLN A 16 -13.17 18.18 -6.29
C GLN A 16 -11.88 18.21 -5.49
N TYR A 17 -11.61 19.29 -4.77
CA TYR A 17 -10.45 19.40 -3.89
C TYR A 17 -10.42 18.27 -2.86
N PHE A 18 -11.48 18.10 -2.07
CA PHE A 18 -11.51 17.07 -1.03
C PHE A 18 -11.57 15.65 -1.60
N LYS A 19 -12.23 15.43 -2.75
CA LYS A 19 -12.20 14.15 -3.47
C LYS A 19 -10.77 13.78 -3.88
N GLN A 20 -10.02 14.72 -4.46
CA GLN A 20 -8.62 14.50 -4.83
C GLN A 20 -7.75 14.22 -3.61
N GLN A 21 -7.97 14.93 -2.50
CA GLN A 21 -7.25 14.66 -1.26
C GLN A 21 -7.55 13.26 -0.71
N ALA A 22 -8.81 12.83 -0.70
CA ALA A 22 -9.17 11.48 -0.27
C ALA A 22 -8.51 10.40 -1.16
N LEU A 23 -8.56 10.57 -2.48
CA LEU A 23 -7.89 9.67 -3.43
C LEU A 23 -6.37 9.62 -3.21
N LYS A 24 -5.74 10.78 -2.95
CA LYS A 24 -4.31 10.86 -2.65
C LYS A 24 -3.96 10.08 -1.38
N GLN A 25 -4.77 10.19 -0.33
CA GLN A 25 -4.53 9.45 0.92
C GLN A 25 -4.68 7.94 0.72
N VAL A 26 -5.72 7.51 0.00
CA VAL A 26 -5.91 6.09 -0.36
C VAL A 26 -4.71 5.57 -1.17
N ASN A 27 -4.27 6.32 -2.19
CA ASN A 27 -3.14 5.92 -3.03
C ASN A 27 -1.85 5.83 -2.24
N ASN A 28 -1.58 6.79 -1.35
CA ASN A 28 -0.44 6.74 -0.45
C ASN A 28 -0.52 5.45 0.40
N ALA A 29 -1.61 5.25 1.14
CA ALA A 29 -1.77 4.09 2.03
C ALA A 29 -1.60 2.75 1.28
N LEU A 30 -2.16 2.63 0.08
CA LEU A 30 -1.98 1.44 -0.76
C LEU A 30 -0.53 1.25 -1.21
N THR A 31 0.16 2.33 -1.56
CA THR A 31 1.59 2.27 -1.95
C THR A 31 2.44 1.73 -0.80
N LEU A 32 2.25 2.28 0.40
CA LEU A 32 2.96 1.84 1.58
C LEU A 32 2.62 0.40 1.96
N ARG A 33 1.33 0.04 2.00
CA ARG A 33 0.85 -1.33 2.24
C ARG A 33 1.55 -2.32 1.30
N ASN A 34 1.57 -2.01 0.00
CA ASN A 34 2.15 -2.89 -1.01
C ASN A 34 3.65 -3.08 -0.78
N TRP A 35 4.37 -2.01 -0.42
CA TRP A 35 5.79 -2.07 -0.10
C TRP A 35 6.07 -2.91 1.15
N ILE A 36 5.33 -2.69 2.25
CA ILE A 36 5.47 -3.44 3.51
C ILE A 36 5.19 -4.93 3.30
N ILE A 37 4.16 -5.28 2.52
CA ILE A 37 3.89 -6.69 2.18
C ILE A 37 5.09 -7.29 1.42
N GLY A 38 5.67 -6.53 0.49
CA GLY A 38 6.89 -6.94 -0.22
C GLY A 38 8.05 -7.23 0.72
N HIS A 39 8.28 -6.34 1.70
CA HIS A 39 9.28 -6.52 2.75
C HIS A 39 9.05 -7.83 3.52
N TYR A 40 7.84 -8.08 4.02
CA TYR A 40 7.53 -9.32 4.75
C TYR A 40 7.73 -10.59 3.92
N ILE A 41 7.40 -10.54 2.63
CA ILE A 41 7.64 -11.68 1.72
C ILE A 41 9.14 -11.95 1.61
N VAL A 42 9.96 -10.92 1.39
CA VAL A 42 11.40 -11.09 1.23
C VAL A 42 12.08 -11.53 2.53
N GLU A 43 11.72 -10.95 3.67
CA GLU A 43 12.22 -11.39 4.98
C GLU A 43 11.89 -12.87 5.24
N PHE A 44 10.66 -13.28 4.96
CA PHE A 44 10.26 -14.68 5.09
C PHE A 44 11.07 -15.61 4.16
N GLU A 45 11.27 -15.20 2.90
CA GLU A 45 12.07 -15.96 1.93
C GLU A 45 13.56 -16.03 2.33
N GLN A 46 14.10 -15.01 3.02
CA GLN A 46 15.50 -14.96 3.47
C GLN A 46 15.76 -15.71 4.78
N GLN A 47 14.78 -15.74 5.69
CA GLN A 47 14.87 -16.44 6.99
C GLN A 47 14.58 -17.95 6.85
N GLY A 48 14.03 -18.40 5.72
CA GLY A 48 13.83 -19.81 5.39
C GLY A 48 15.05 -20.44 4.71
N ASN A 49 15.47 -21.61 5.21
CA ASN A 49 16.63 -22.38 4.73
C ASN A 49 16.44 -23.05 3.35
N ASP A 50 15.58 -22.51 2.47
CA ASP A 50 15.13 -23.18 1.25
C ASP A 50 15.09 -22.23 0.05
N ARG A 51 16.26 -22.02 -0.54
CA ARG A 51 16.46 -21.12 -1.70
C ARG A 51 16.03 -21.74 -3.03
N ALA A 52 15.59 -22.99 -3.07
CA ALA A 52 15.41 -23.71 -4.33
C ALA A 52 14.02 -24.34 -4.54
N GLU A 53 13.28 -24.73 -3.48
CA GLU A 53 12.02 -25.48 -3.67
C GLU A 53 10.74 -24.64 -3.50
N TYR A 54 10.79 -23.52 -2.76
CA TYR A 54 9.61 -22.72 -2.39
C TYR A 54 9.42 -21.41 -3.15
N GLY A 55 10.45 -20.83 -3.79
CA GLY A 55 10.37 -19.47 -4.38
C GLY A 55 9.24 -19.25 -5.41
N GLY A 56 8.80 -20.32 -6.09
CA GLY A 56 7.64 -20.31 -6.98
C GLY A 56 6.30 -20.68 -6.31
N LYS A 57 6.33 -21.42 -5.19
CA LYS A 57 5.14 -21.91 -4.48
C LYS A 57 4.67 -20.99 -3.36
N THR A 58 5.57 -20.24 -2.72
CA THR A 58 5.26 -19.35 -1.59
C THR A 58 4.18 -18.34 -1.93
N LEU A 59 4.32 -17.63 -3.06
CA LEU A 59 3.33 -16.63 -3.48
C LEU A 59 1.98 -17.24 -3.85
N LYS A 60 1.99 -18.42 -4.46
CA LYS A 60 0.75 -19.15 -4.78
C LYS A 60 0.03 -19.62 -3.52
N LEU A 61 0.79 -20.13 -2.54
CA LEU A 61 0.24 -20.52 -1.23
C LEU A 61 -0.31 -19.31 -0.47
N LEU A 62 0.44 -18.21 -0.43
CA LEU A 62 -0.01 -16.95 0.17
C LEU A 62 -1.28 -16.44 -0.51
N SER A 63 -1.32 -16.42 -1.85
CA SER A 63 -2.50 -16.02 -2.61
C SER A 63 -3.72 -16.86 -2.24
N ASN A 64 -3.58 -18.19 -2.17
CA ASN A 64 -4.67 -19.09 -1.80
C ASN A 64 -5.15 -18.83 -0.37
N LYS A 65 -4.22 -18.73 0.59
CA LYS A 65 -4.55 -18.50 2.01
C LYS A 65 -5.19 -17.13 2.23
N LEU A 66 -4.66 -16.08 1.60
CA LEU A 66 -5.20 -14.72 1.72
C LEU A 66 -6.55 -14.59 1.01
N SER A 67 -6.78 -15.30 -0.09
CA SER A 67 -8.09 -15.32 -0.78
C SER A 67 -9.21 -15.90 0.09
N GLN A 68 -8.88 -16.82 1.00
CA GLN A 68 -9.85 -17.40 1.95
C GLN A 68 -10.33 -16.39 3.02
N THR A 69 -9.62 -15.27 3.19
CA THR A 69 -10.00 -14.24 4.18
C THR A 69 -11.12 -13.31 3.69
N GLY A 70 -11.59 -13.47 2.45
CA GLY A 70 -12.59 -12.59 1.82
C GLY A 70 -12.02 -11.24 1.35
N ASN A 71 -10.73 -10.97 1.58
CA ASN A 71 -10.08 -9.73 1.17
C ASN A 71 -9.56 -9.80 -0.28
N LYS A 72 -9.82 -8.74 -1.04
CA LYS A 72 -9.34 -8.59 -2.43
C LYS A 72 -7.91 -8.05 -2.46
N GLY A 73 -7.26 -8.17 -3.62
CA GLY A 73 -5.96 -7.55 -3.88
C GLY A 73 -4.73 -8.38 -3.50
N PHE A 74 -4.92 -9.65 -3.12
CA PHE A 74 -3.85 -10.59 -2.76
C PHE A 74 -3.69 -11.73 -3.77
N SER A 75 -3.90 -11.45 -5.05
CA SER A 75 -3.60 -12.43 -6.10
C SER A 75 -2.10 -12.73 -6.16
N ASP A 76 -1.75 -13.92 -6.61
CA ASP A 76 -0.38 -14.36 -6.86
C ASP A 76 0.42 -13.34 -7.72
N ARG A 77 -0.24 -12.71 -8.70
CA ARG A 77 0.33 -11.59 -9.48
C ARG A 77 0.63 -10.37 -8.60
N ASN A 78 -0.32 -9.94 -7.77
CA ASN A 78 -0.14 -8.78 -6.92
C ASN A 78 0.97 -9.01 -5.89
N LEU A 79 1.03 -10.21 -5.29
CA LEU A 79 2.09 -10.56 -4.34
C LEU A 79 3.49 -10.55 -5.00
N ARG A 80 3.61 -11.00 -6.26
CA ARG A 80 4.85 -10.83 -7.05
C ARG A 80 5.23 -9.36 -7.20
N LEU A 81 4.27 -8.50 -7.55
CA LEU A 81 4.52 -7.07 -7.72
C LEU A 81 4.93 -6.41 -6.40
N PHE A 82 4.32 -6.79 -5.28
CA PHE A 82 4.68 -6.28 -3.95
C PHE A 82 6.10 -6.68 -3.57
N ARG A 83 6.46 -7.95 -3.76
CA ARG A 83 7.83 -8.45 -3.54
C ARG A 83 8.83 -7.69 -4.42
N GLN A 84 8.54 -7.54 -5.71
CA GLN A 84 9.40 -6.81 -6.65
C GLN A 84 9.55 -5.35 -6.23
N PHE A 85 8.47 -4.69 -5.81
CA PHE A 85 8.50 -3.31 -5.37
C PHE A 85 9.45 -3.10 -4.19
N TYR A 86 9.44 -4.00 -3.20
CA TYR A 86 10.41 -3.93 -2.09
C TYR A 86 11.85 -4.15 -2.57
N LEU A 87 12.09 -5.16 -3.41
CA LEU A 87 13.44 -5.46 -3.92
C LEU A 87 14.04 -4.32 -4.74
N GLU A 88 13.23 -3.63 -5.55
CA GLU A 88 13.68 -2.50 -6.37
C GLU A 88 13.87 -1.22 -5.55
N TYR A 89 13.11 -1.04 -4.47
CA TYR A 89 13.10 0.21 -3.70
C TYR A 89 13.20 -0.03 -2.18
N PRO A 90 14.24 -0.70 -1.66
CA PRO A 90 14.32 -1.09 -0.25
C PRO A 90 14.47 0.10 0.72
N ALA A 91 14.90 1.28 0.25
CA ALA A 91 15.08 2.48 1.07
C ALA A 91 13.93 3.49 1.00
N ILE A 92 12.88 3.24 0.19
CA ILE A 92 11.82 4.23 -0.06
C ILE A 92 10.92 4.47 1.17
N TRP A 93 10.96 3.60 2.17
CA TRP A 93 10.17 3.72 3.39
C TRP A 93 10.45 5.02 4.15
N GLN A 94 11.68 5.54 4.12
CA GLN A 94 12.04 6.79 4.80
C GLN A 94 11.28 7.98 4.19
N LEU A 95 11.19 8.02 2.86
CA LEU A 95 10.42 9.04 2.13
C LEU A 95 8.92 8.87 2.38
N LEU A 96 8.44 7.63 2.37
CA LEU A 96 7.04 7.32 2.62
C LEU A 96 6.64 7.74 4.03
N ILE A 97 7.38 7.34 5.08
CA ILE A 97 7.12 7.72 6.47
C ILE A 97 7.09 9.23 6.64
N ALA A 98 8.06 9.97 6.10
CA ALA A 98 8.06 11.44 6.18
C ALA A 98 6.79 12.06 5.56
N LYS A 99 6.28 11.45 4.47
CA LYS A 99 5.03 11.85 3.81
C LYS A 99 3.76 11.47 4.59
N PHE A 100 3.81 10.44 5.44
CA PHE A 100 2.68 10.00 6.28
C PHE A 100 2.64 10.66 7.66
N GLN A 101 3.80 10.95 8.26
CA GLN A 101 3.89 11.63 9.55
C GLN A 101 3.42 13.09 9.49
N SER A 102 3.39 13.70 8.30
CA SER A 102 2.87 15.05 8.08
C SER A 102 1.33 15.11 8.04
N THR A 103 0.63 13.99 8.21
CA THR A 103 -0.84 13.89 8.28
C THR A 103 -1.28 13.11 9.53
N GLU A 104 -0.99 13.68 10.71
CA GLU A 104 -1.40 13.35 12.09
C GLU A 104 -1.36 11.90 12.68
N ASN A 105 -0.73 11.86 13.87
CA ASN A 105 -0.95 11.09 15.11
C ASN A 105 -0.68 9.56 15.23
N LYS A 106 0.42 9.28 15.95
CA LYS A 106 0.91 8.06 16.63
C LYS A 106 1.23 6.81 15.78
N PRO A 107 2.35 6.12 16.07
CA PRO A 107 2.75 4.94 15.31
C PRO A 107 1.90 3.74 15.74
N ASP A 108 1.04 3.26 14.83
CA ASP A 108 0.49 1.92 14.91
C ASP A 108 1.62 0.87 14.92
N ILE A 109 1.34 -0.28 15.53
CA ILE A 109 2.22 -1.45 15.77
C ILE A 109 3.07 -1.85 14.55
N ILE A 110 2.61 -1.52 13.33
CA ILE A 110 3.25 -1.82 12.05
C ILE A 110 4.66 -1.19 11.92
N TRP A 111 4.93 -0.07 12.58
CA TRP A 111 6.23 0.62 12.50
C TRP A 111 7.30 0.10 13.44
N GLN A 112 6.95 -0.73 14.42
CA GLN A 112 7.91 -1.21 15.44
C GLN A 112 8.77 -2.38 14.95
N SER A 113 8.43 -2.97 13.81
CA SER A 113 9.10 -4.14 13.25
C SER A 113 9.80 -3.87 11.90
N LEU A 114 9.90 -2.62 11.49
CA LEU A 114 10.69 -2.16 10.33
C LEU A 114 12.03 -1.61 10.82
#